data_AF-A0A1V4WBH1-F1
#
_entry.id   AF-A0A1V4WBH1-F1
#
_cell.length_a   1.000
_cell.length_b   1.000
_cell.length_c   1.000
_cell.angle_alpha   90.00
_cell.angle_beta   90.00
_cell.angle_gamma   90.00
#
_symmetry.space_group_name_H-M   'P 1'
#
loop_
_entity.id
_entity.type
_entity.pdbx_description
1 polymer ?
#
loop_
_entity_poly.entity_id
_entity_poly.type
_entity_poly.pdbx_seq_one_letter_code
_entity_poly.pdbx_strand_id
1 'polypeptide(L)'
;MIIQAIVFGDGGITAIGANCFNMAVVMPFVSYWTFRLVGGESTKGPKPYVAAFFSGYAGLSVAAILTAIEFGIQPIIAQGADGRPLYGPYPLSIAVPAMALEHLFLFSVLEGAVTLLLLKYFLKYESGLIYTLRTKEG
;
A
#
# COMPACT_ATOMS: atom_id res chain seq x y z
N MET A 1 -0.62 13.03 1.12
CA MET A 1 -1.49 13.13 2.31
C MET A 1 -1.83 14.57 2.70
N ILE A 2 -0.90 15.45 3.09
CA ILE A 2 -1.25 16.83 3.48
C ILE A 2 -1.91 17.62 2.33
N ILE A 3 -1.31 17.58 1.13
CA ILE A 3 -1.88 18.24 -0.05
C ILE A 3 -3.24 17.62 -0.41
N GLN A 4 -3.38 16.29 -0.36
CA GLN A 4 -4.65 15.59 -0.62
C GLN A 4 -5.75 16.04 0.35
N ALA A 5 -5.45 16.10 1.64
CA ALA A 5 -6.41 16.50 2.66
C ALA A 5 -6.84 17.96 2.57
N ILE A 6 -5.88 18.89 2.35
CA ILE A 6 -6.16 20.33 2.40
C ILE A 6 -6.66 20.86 1.05
N VAL A 7 -6.06 20.44 -0.06
CA VAL A 7 -6.33 21.01 -1.39
C VAL A 7 -7.43 20.24 -2.09
N PHE A 8 -7.44 18.91 -1.97
CA PHE A 8 -8.38 18.06 -2.70
C PHE A 8 -9.56 17.58 -1.85
N GLY A 9 -9.56 17.86 -0.54
CA GLY A 9 -10.55 17.32 0.40
C GLY A 9 -10.55 15.78 0.49
N ASP A 10 -9.48 15.16 -0.01
CA ASP A 10 -9.28 13.71 -0.10
C ASP A 10 -8.44 13.27 1.10
N GLY A 11 -9.13 12.83 2.15
CA GLY A 11 -8.57 12.51 3.45
C GLY A 11 -8.86 13.60 4.49
N GLY A 12 -9.39 13.19 5.65
CA GLY A 12 -9.72 14.13 6.72
C GLY A 12 -8.47 14.75 7.36
N ILE A 13 -8.52 16.04 7.72
CA ILE A 13 -7.43 16.74 8.39
C ILE A 13 -7.05 16.04 9.71
N THR A 14 -8.05 15.60 10.48
CA THR A 14 -7.86 14.83 11.72
C THR A 14 -7.38 13.40 11.46
N ALA A 15 -7.60 12.87 10.26
CA ALA A 15 -7.20 11.53 9.85
C ALA A 15 -5.82 11.49 9.17
N ILE A 16 -5.13 12.63 8.99
CA ILE A 16 -3.82 12.69 8.34
C ILE A 16 -2.82 11.73 8.99
N GLY A 17 -2.85 11.59 10.33
CA GLY A 17 -1.98 10.66 11.05
C GLY A 17 -2.17 9.20 10.60
N ALA A 18 -3.42 8.71 10.62
CA ALA A 18 -3.75 7.36 10.19
C ALA A 18 -3.45 7.13 8.70
N ASN A 19 -3.83 8.08 7.83
CA ASN A 19 -3.57 7.99 6.40
C ASN A 19 -2.07 7.97 6.08
N CYS A 20 -1.28 8.82 6.74
CA CYS A 20 0.18 8.80 6.61
C CYS A 20 0.78 7.49 7.14
N PHE A 21 0.26 6.93 8.23
CA PHE A 21 0.73 5.65 8.75
C PHE A 21 0.53 4.53 7.72
N ASN A 22 -0.68 4.39 7.16
CA ASN A 22 -0.96 3.33 6.18
C ASN A 22 -0.17 3.52 4.87
N MET A 23 -0.16 4.74 4.33
CA MET A 23 0.38 4.99 2.98
C MET A 23 1.87 5.34 2.96
N ALA A 24 2.39 6.02 3.97
CA ALA A 24 3.78 6.49 4.01
C ALA A 24 4.69 5.68 4.95
N VAL A 25 4.12 4.79 5.77
CA VAL A 25 4.90 3.88 6.62
C VAL A 25 4.63 2.43 6.24
N VAL A 26 3.40 1.94 6.39
CA VAL A 26 3.11 0.51 6.20
C VAL A 26 3.39 0.10 4.75
N MET A 27 2.75 0.77 3.78
CA MET A 27 2.89 0.45 2.37
C MET A 27 4.36 0.38 1.91
N PRO A 28 5.20 1.42 2.08
CA PRO A 28 6.58 1.39 1.59
C PRO A 28 7.45 0.33 2.29
N PHE A 29 7.26 0.10 3.59
CA PHE A 29 8.02 -0.95 4.29
C PHE A 29 7.62 -2.34 3.81
N VAL A 30 6.32 -2.62 3.68
CA VAL A 30 5.83 -3.91 3.15
C VAL A 30 6.31 -4.13 1.71
N SER A 31 6.21 -3.11 0.86
CA SER A 31 6.74 -3.14 -0.51
C SER A 31 8.24 -3.43 -0.53
N TYR A 32 9.03 -2.71 0.27
CA TYR A 32 10.48 -2.92 0.35
C TYR A 32 10.85 -4.35 0.75
N TRP A 33 10.26 -4.87 1.83
CA TRP A 33 10.53 -6.24 2.29
C TRP A 33 10.05 -7.28 1.28
N THR A 34 8.89 -7.07 0.67
CA THR A 34 8.36 -7.98 -0.36
C THR A 34 9.28 -8.00 -1.58
N PHE A 35 9.75 -6.83 -2.05
CA PHE A 35 10.71 -6.75 -3.15
C PHE A 35 11.99 -7.52 -2.84
N ARG A 36 12.54 -7.37 -1.61
CA ARG A 36 13.75 -8.07 -1.19
C ARG A 36 13.55 -9.58 -1.06
N LEU A 37 12.43 -10.03 -0.51
CA LEU A 37 12.15 -11.46 -0.34
C LEU A 37 11.89 -12.16 -1.67
N VAL A 38 11.14 -11.52 -2.58
CA VAL A 38 10.80 -12.10 -3.90
C VAL A 38 11.97 -12.00 -4.87
N GLY A 39 12.66 -10.85 -4.90
CA GLY A 39 13.82 -10.63 -5.79
C GLY A 39 15.07 -11.38 -5.33
N GLY A 40 15.22 -11.57 -4.01
CA GLY A 40 16.40 -12.15 -3.40
C GLY A 40 17.67 -11.39 -3.80
N GLU A 41 18.73 -12.14 -4.06
CA GLU A 41 20.01 -11.57 -4.49
C GLU A 41 20.13 -11.37 -6.01
N SER A 42 19.16 -11.85 -6.79
CA SER A 42 19.25 -11.90 -8.24
C SER A 42 18.83 -10.58 -8.86
N THR A 43 19.76 -9.90 -9.51
CA THR A 43 19.49 -8.66 -10.26
C THR A 43 19.23 -8.90 -11.74
N LYS A 44 19.34 -10.16 -12.19
CA LYS A 44 19.21 -10.57 -13.59
C LYS A 44 17.97 -11.46 -13.80
N GLY A 45 17.51 -11.51 -15.05
CA GLY A 45 16.41 -12.37 -15.49
C GLY A 45 15.02 -11.86 -15.06
N PRO A 46 14.01 -12.74 -14.97
CA PRO A 46 12.63 -12.33 -14.69
C PRO A 46 12.40 -11.89 -13.24
N LYS A 47 13.30 -12.22 -12.31
CA LYS A 47 13.11 -12.05 -10.86
C LYS A 47 12.84 -10.60 -10.41
N PRO A 48 13.59 -9.57 -10.85
CA PRO A 48 13.34 -8.19 -10.44
C PRO A 48 11.95 -7.69 -10.86
N TYR A 49 11.44 -8.14 -12.02
CA TYR A 49 10.11 -7.77 -12.49
C TYR A 49 9.01 -8.42 -11.66
N VAL A 50 9.17 -9.71 -11.33
CA VAL A 50 8.25 -10.43 -10.43
C VAL A 50 8.26 -9.79 -9.04
N ALA A 51 9.44 -9.43 -8.53
CA ALA A 51 9.59 -8.72 -7.26
C ALA A 51 8.91 -7.35 -7.27
N ALA A 52 9.03 -6.58 -8.35
CA ALA A 52 8.36 -5.29 -8.51
C ALA A 52 6.84 -5.42 -8.48
N PHE A 53 6.29 -6.39 -9.20
CA PHE A 53 4.85 -6.65 -9.19
C PHE A 53 4.34 -6.98 -7.79
N PHE A 54 4.95 -7.96 -7.13
CA PHE A 54 4.51 -8.37 -5.79
C PHE A 54 4.78 -7.30 -4.72
N SER A 55 5.80 -6.47 -4.89
CA SER A 55 6.07 -5.32 -4.03
C SER A 55 4.92 -4.31 -4.01
N GLY A 56 4.44 -3.90 -5.20
CA GLY A 56 3.28 -3.01 -5.30
C GLY A 56 2.01 -3.68 -4.79
N TYR A 57 1.77 -4.94 -5.20
CA TYR A 57 0.59 -5.70 -4.79
C TYR A 57 0.49 -5.87 -3.27
N ALA A 58 1.55 -6.37 -2.63
CA ALA A 58 1.53 -6.65 -1.19
C ALA A 58 1.50 -5.35 -0.37
N GLY A 59 2.24 -4.32 -0.79
CA GLY A 59 2.24 -3.02 -0.12
C GLY A 59 0.84 -2.41 -0.04
N LEU A 60 0.14 -2.34 -1.18
CA LEU A 60 -1.21 -1.79 -1.23
C LEU A 60 -2.24 -2.67 -0.50
N SER A 61 -2.14 -4.00 -0.64
CA SER A 61 -3.03 -4.94 0.04
C SER A 61 -2.97 -4.80 1.56
N VAL A 62 -1.77 -4.74 2.14
CA VAL A 62 -1.60 -4.63 3.60
C VAL A 62 -2.06 -3.26 4.10
N ALA A 63 -1.73 -2.18 3.39
CA ALA A 63 -2.20 -0.83 3.75
C ALA A 63 -3.73 -0.71 3.72
N ALA A 64 -4.38 -1.36 2.74
CA ALA A 64 -5.84 -1.39 2.64
C ALA A 64 -6.49 -2.16 3.80
N ILE A 65 -5.93 -3.32 4.18
CA ILE A 65 -6.42 -4.10 5.32
C ILE A 65 -6.26 -3.33 6.63
N LEU A 66 -5.14 -2.63 6.85
CA LEU A 66 -4.96 -1.80 8.04
C LEU A 66 -5.96 -0.64 8.09
N THR A 67 -6.17 0.06 6.97
CA THR A 67 -7.21 1.08 6.84
C THR A 67 -8.60 0.50 7.20
N ALA A 68 -8.89 -0.71 6.72
CA ALA A 68 -10.16 -1.38 7.01
C ALA A 68 -10.33 -1.74 8.49
N ILE A 69 -9.24 -2.12 9.17
CA ILE A 69 -9.23 -2.37 10.61
C ILE A 69 -9.48 -1.06 11.36
N GLU A 70 -8.78 0.02 10.99
CA GLU A 70 -8.96 1.35 11.60
C GLU A 70 -10.41 1.85 11.49
N PHE A 71 -11.10 1.59 10.37
CA PHE A 71 -12.52 1.86 10.23
C PHE A 71 -13.39 0.90 11.06
N GLY A 72 -13.09 -0.39 11.02
CA GLY A 72 -13.90 -1.44 11.67
C GLY A 72 -13.87 -1.41 13.20
N ILE A 73 -12.85 -0.82 13.81
CA ILE A 73 -12.74 -0.67 15.27
C ILE A 73 -13.50 0.56 15.82
N GLN A 74 -13.86 1.53 14.97
CA GLN A 74 -14.52 2.77 15.41
C GLN A 74 -15.79 2.53 16.23
N PRO A 75 -16.70 1.60 15.84
CA PRO A 75 -17.87 1.29 16.64
C PRO A 75 -17.53 0.74 18.02
N ILE A 76 -16.32 0.22 18.27
CA ILE A 76 -15.94 -0.43 19.54
C ILE A 76 -15.29 0.60 20.47
N ILE A 77 -14.46 1.49 19.94
CA ILE A 77 -13.66 2.44 20.72
C ILE A 77 -14.34 3.80 20.91
N ALA A 78 -15.35 4.12 20.12
CA ALA A 78 -16.04 5.41 20.14
C ALA A 78 -17.56 5.25 20.04
N GLN A 79 -18.19 5.04 21.20
CA GLN A 79 -19.65 4.92 21.35
C GLN A 79 -20.20 6.01 22.28
N GLY A 80 -21.43 6.46 22.02
CA GLY A 80 -22.21 7.30 22.92
C GLY A 80 -22.74 6.51 24.13
N ALA A 81 -23.31 7.24 25.10
CA ALA A 81 -23.90 6.63 26.31
C ALA A 81 -25.09 5.68 26.00
N ASP A 82 -25.68 5.79 24.82
CA ASP A 82 -26.74 4.96 24.28
C ASP A 82 -26.22 3.81 23.38
N GLY A 83 -24.91 3.60 23.32
CA GLY A 83 -24.26 2.54 22.53
C GLY A 83 -24.15 2.83 21.04
N ARG A 84 -24.51 4.03 20.57
CA ARG A 84 -24.41 4.38 19.14
C ARG A 84 -22.97 4.73 18.75
N PRO A 85 -22.48 4.27 17.58
CA PRO A 85 -21.16 4.68 17.07
C PRO A 85 -21.07 6.20 16.87
N LEU A 86 -19.99 6.81 17.33
CA LEU A 86 -19.72 8.24 17.15
C LEU A 86 -19.05 8.57 15.81
N TYR A 87 -18.36 7.60 15.22
CA TYR A 87 -17.66 7.73 13.93
C TYR A 87 -18.13 6.65 12.94
N GLY A 88 -17.21 5.91 12.31
CA GLY A 88 -17.53 4.84 11.37
C GLY A 88 -18.49 3.81 12.00
N PRO A 89 -19.67 3.55 11.40
CA PRO A 89 -20.68 2.68 12.01
C PRO A 89 -20.48 1.19 11.67
N TYR A 90 -19.63 0.87 10.69
CA TYR A 90 -19.46 -0.49 10.19
C TYR A 90 -18.42 -1.25 11.03
N PRO A 91 -18.75 -2.45 11.56
CA PRO A 91 -17.81 -3.28 12.30
C PRO A 91 -16.78 -3.94 11.37
N LEU A 92 -15.74 -4.53 11.96
CA LEU A 92 -14.70 -5.29 11.26
C LEU A 92 -15.24 -6.31 10.24
N SER A 93 -16.33 -7.01 10.58
CA SER A 93 -16.95 -8.02 9.70
C SER A 93 -17.50 -7.45 8.39
N ILE A 94 -17.72 -6.14 8.31
CA ILE A 94 -18.18 -5.44 7.11
C ILE A 94 -17.02 -4.64 6.51
N ALA A 95 -16.31 -3.85 7.32
CA ALA A 95 -15.25 -2.96 6.84
C ALA A 95 -14.09 -3.74 6.19
N VAL A 96 -13.65 -4.85 6.80
CA VAL A 96 -12.52 -5.65 6.29
C VAL A 96 -12.85 -6.30 4.95
N PRO A 97 -13.95 -7.06 4.78
CA PRO A 97 -14.29 -7.60 3.47
C PRO A 97 -14.52 -6.52 2.41
N ALA A 98 -15.21 -5.42 2.75
CA ALA A 98 -15.48 -4.34 1.78
C ALA A 98 -14.19 -3.74 1.21
N MET A 99 -13.24 -3.37 2.10
CA MET A 99 -11.96 -2.80 1.67
C MET A 99 -11.03 -3.84 1.04
N ALA A 100 -10.92 -5.03 1.63
CA ALA A 100 -9.96 -6.03 1.19
C ALA A 100 -10.31 -6.59 -0.19
N LEU A 101 -11.59 -6.83 -0.50
CA LEU A 101 -11.97 -7.43 -1.78
C LEU A 101 -11.57 -6.54 -2.96
N GLU A 102 -11.97 -5.26 -2.95
CA GLU A 102 -11.64 -4.34 -4.04
C GLU A 102 -10.12 -4.14 -4.18
N HIS A 103 -9.41 -4.05 -3.05
CA HIS A 103 -7.97 -3.81 -3.08
C HIS A 103 -7.19 -5.06 -3.48
N LEU A 104 -7.58 -6.26 -3.04
CA LEU A 104 -6.86 -7.49 -3.40
C LEU A 104 -7.06 -7.88 -4.86
N PHE A 105 -8.27 -7.67 -5.40
CA PHE A 105 -8.61 -8.17 -6.74
C PHE A 105 -8.42 -7.13 -7.84
N LEU A 106 -8.53 -5.84 -7.54
CA LEU A 106 -8.46 -4.78 -8.54
C LEU A 106 -7.27 -3.86 -8.28
N PHE A 107 -7.29 -3.09 -7.20
CA PHE A 107 -6.33 -1.99 -7.04
C PHE A 107 -4.89 -2.48 -6.84
N SER A 108 -4.67 -3.54 -6.06
CA SER A 108 -3.32 -4.10 -5.83
C SER A 108 -2.75 -4.77 -7.08
N VAL A 109 -3.60 -5.36 -7.91
CA VAL A 109 -3.17 -5.92 -9.20
C VAL A 109 -2.71 -4.80 -10.12
N LEU A 110 -3.47 -3.70 -10.19
CA LEU A 110 -3.11 -2.52 -10.97
C LEU A 110 -1.83 -1.88 -10.43
N GLU A 111 -1.70 -1.70 -9.12
CA GLU A 111 -0.50 -1.12 -8.50
C GLU A 111 0.75 -1.96 -8.75
N GLY A 112 0.64 -3.28 -8.64
CA GLY A 112 1.72 -4.21 -8.99
C GLY A 112 2.10 -4.09 -10.47
N ALA A 113 1.12 -4.02 -11.38
CA ALA A 113 1.37 -3.86 -12.80
C ALA A 113 2.07 -2.53 -13.12
N VAL A 114 1.61 -1.42 -12.54
CA VAL A 114 2.23 -0.10 -12.68
C VAL A 114 3.66 -0.12 -12.16
N THR A 115 3.90 -0.69 -10.97
CA THR A 115 5.24 -0.79 -10.36
C THR A 115 6.20 -1.58 -11.25
N LEU A 116 5.76 -2.71 -11.81
CA LEU A 116 6.56 -3.50 -12.76
C LEU A 116 6.87 -2.70 -14.03
N LEU A 117 5.88 -2.03 -14.61
CA LEU A 117 6.05 -1.25 -15.84
C LEU A 117 7.01 -0.08 -15.63
N LEU A 118 6.94 0.60 -14.50
CA LEU A 118 7.87 1.65 -14.12
C LEU A 118 9.29 1.08 -14.01
N LEU A 119 9.49 -0.03 -13.29
CA LEU A 119 10.82 -0.66 -13.19
C LEU A 119 11.36 -1.02 -14.59
N LYS A 120 10.52 -1.59 -15.46
CA LYS A 120 10.90 -1.93 -16.84
C LYS A 120 11.27 -0.70 -17.66
N TYR A 121 10.55 0.41 -17.50
CA TYR A 121 10.86 1.66 -18.16
C TYR A 121 12.21 2.21 -17.71
N PHE A 122 12.44 2.33 -16.40
CA PHE A 122 13.71 2.84 -15.86
C PHE A 122 14.90 1.96 -16.25
N LEU A 123 14.78 0.64 -16.20
CA LEU A 123 15.86 -0.26 -16.64
C LEU A 123 16.19 -0.12 -18.13
N LYS A 124 15.22 0.25 -18.97
CA LYS A 124 15.41 0.39 -20.41
C LYS A 124 15.95 1.75 -20.83
N TYR A 125 15.46 2.83 -20.23
CA TYR A 125 15.72 4.20 -20.70
C TYR A 125 16.61 5.01 -19.75
N GLU A 126 16.63 4.67 -18.46
CA GLU A 126 17.29 5.44 -17.40
C GLU A 126 18.10 4.52 -16.47
N SER A 127 18.81 3.55 -17.05
CA SER A 127 19.51 2.50 -16.30
C SER A 127 20.57 3.05 -15.33
N GLY A 128 21.06 4.27 -15.57
CA GLY A 128 21.96 5.00 -14.69
C GLY A 128 21.37 5.33 -13.30
N LEU A 129 20.04 5.43 -13.17
CA LEU A 129 19.37 5.69 -11.90
C LEU A 129 19.26 4.44 -11.01
N ILE A 130 19.36 3.24 -11.58
CA ILE A 130 19.20 1.96 -10.86
C ILE A 130 20.57 1.29 -10.65
N TYR A 131 21.44 1.95 -9.88
CA TYR A 131 22.81 1.49 -9.64
C TYR A 131 22.91 0.23 -8.76
N THR A 132 21.90 -0.04 -7.94
CA THR A 132 21.87 -1.19 -7.01
C THR A 132 21.65 -2.53 -7.72
N LEU A 133 20.91 -2.54 -8.84
CA LEU A 133 20.78 -3.73 -9.68
C LEU A 133 22.00 -3.93 -10.59
N ARG A 134 22.77 -2.85 -10.84
CA ARG A 134 24.00 -2.84 -11.65
C ARG A 134 25.27 -3.27 -10.88
N THR A 135 25.38 -2.97 -9.58
CA THR A 135 26.58 -3.28 -8.77
C THR A 135 26.93 -4.78 -8.74
N LYS A 136 25.97 -5.67 -8.98
CA LYS A 136 26.23 -7.13 -9.11
C LYS A 136 26.65 -7.56 -10.53
N GLU A 137 27.02 -6.61 -11.40
CA GLU A 137 27.55 -6.87 -12.75
C GLU A 137 29.08 -6.89 -12.81
N GLY A 138 29.78 -6.66 -11.69
CA GLY A 138 31.23 -6.79 -11.57
C GLY A 138 31.67 -8.17 -11.07
#